data_AF-A0A2E6MGP6-F1
#
_entry.id   AF-A0A2E6MGP6-F1
#
_cell.length_a   1.000
_cell.length_b   1.000
_cell.length_c   1.000
_cell.angle_alpha   90.00
_cell.angle_beta   90.00
_cell.angle_gamma   90.00
#
_symmetry.space_group_name_H-M   'P 1'
#
loop_
_entity.id
_entity.type
_entity.pdbx_description
1 polymer ?
#
loop_
_entity_poly.entity_id
_entity_poly.type
_entity_poly.pdbx_seq_one_letter_code
_entity_poly.pdbx_strand_id
1 'polypeptide(L)' 'MNEDSKNLDNLTVSELSTLAENIHEEIMDLYDKEDSDEIFEQIEEKTRFFNEVKAIIRELHSDERYPRGG' A
#
# COMPACT_ATOMS: atom_id res chain seq x y z
N MET A 1 6.82 1.72 18.55
CA MET A 1 7.18 0.94 17.34
C MET A 1 5.89 0.34 16.87
N ASN A 2 5.32 0.83 15.76
CA ASN A 2 4.07 0.30 15.20
C ASN A 2 4.33 -1.12 14.72
N GLU A 3 3.48 -2.05 15.15
CA GLU A 3 3.57 -3.46 14.79
C GLU A 3 3.20 -3.71 13.31
N ASP A 4 2.55 -2.75 12.67
CA ASP A 4 2.08 -2.86 11.28
C ASP A 4 3.23 -2.79 10.26
N SER A 5 4.19 -1.85 10.39
CA SER A 5 5.34 -1.79 9.47
C SER A 5 6.25 -3.01 9.59
N LYS A 6 6.31 -3.68 10.77
CA LYS A 6 7.11 -4.91 10.94
C LYS A 6 6.54 -6.12 10.19
N ASN A 7 5.26 -6.09 9.80
CA ASN A 7 4.68 -7.18 9.02
C ASN A 7 4.95 -7.03 7.52
N LEU A 8 5.03 -5.80 7.00
CA LEU A 8 5.22 -5.56 5.56
C LEU A 8 6.56 -6.10 5.03
N ASP A 9 7.64 -5.96 5.81
CA ASP A 9 8.98 -6.44 5.44
C ASP A 9 9.08 -7.97 5.29
N ASN A 10 8.13 -8.72 5.86
CA ASN A 10 8.08 -10.18 5.79
C ASN A 10 7.17 -10.71 4.67
N LEU A 11 6.44 -9.84 3.99
CA LEU A 11 5.54 -10.22 2.91
C LEU A 11 6.28 -10.34 1.58
N THR A 12 5.89 -11.33 0.79
CA THR A 12 6.33 -11.45 -0.59
C THR A 12 5.73 -10.34 -1.46
N VAL A 13 6.34 -10.08 -2.62
CA VAL A 13 5.80 -9.15 -3.63
C VAL A 13 4.34 -9.46 -3.99
N SER A 14 3.98 -10.75 -4.12
CA SER A 14 2.61 -11.17 -4.43
C SER A 14 1.65 -10.82 -3.30
N GLU A 15 2.03 -11.07 -2.04
CA GLU A 15 1.22 -10.74 -0.86
C GLU A 15 1.08 -9.23 -0.69
N LEU A 16 2.14 -8.46 -0.91
CA LEU A 16 2.10 -6.99 -0.92
C LEU A 16 1.21 -6.47 -2.06
N SER A 17 1.22 -7.11 -3.23
CA SER A 17 0.36 -6.73 -4.35
C SER A 17 -1.11 -6.98 -4.02
N THR A 18 -1.44 -8.15 -3.46
CA THR A 18 -2.80 -8.45 -2.97
C THR A 18 -3.22 -7.48 -1.85
N LEU A 19 -2.33 -7.14 -0.94
CA LEU A 19 -2.60 -6.15 0.11
C LEU A 19 -2.90 -4.77 -0.50
N ALA A 20 -2.13 -4.33 -1.50
CA ALA A 20 -2.37 -3.07 -2.19
C ALA A 20 -3.73 -3.06 -2.92
N GLU A 21 -4.12 -4.16 -3.57
CA GLU A 21 -5.44 -4.31 -4.19
C GLU A 21 -6.57 -4.20 -3.16
N ASN A 22 -6.45 -4.92 -2.03
CA ASN A 22 -7.46 -4.85 -0.95
C ASN A 22 -7.59 -3.42 -0.37
N ILE A 23 -6.46 -2.73 -0.11
CA ILE A 23 -6.50 -1.35 0.38
C ILE A 23 -7.17 -0.43 -0.65
N HIS A 24 -6.90 -0.66 -1.94
CA HIS A 24 -7.53 0.11 -3.01
C HIS A 24 -9.05 -0.09 -3.03
N GLU A 25 -9.53 -1.32 -2.92
CA GLU A 25 -10.96 -1.63 -2.80
C GLU A 25 -11.58 -0.94 -1.59
N GLU A 26 -10.95 -1.01 -0.41
CA GLU A 26 -11.43 -0.32 0.79
C GLU A 26 -11.51 1.20 0.64
N ILE A 27 -10.58 1.81 -0.10
CA ILE A 27 -10.63 3.24 -0.42
C ILE A 27 -11.84 3.54 -1.31
N MET A 28 -12.10 2.72 -2.34
CA MET A 28 -13.25 2.90 -3.23
C MET A 28 -14.58 2.71 -2.47
N ASP A 29 -14.65 1.73 -1.57
CA ASP A 29 -15.80 1.52 -0.69
C ASP A 29 -16.06 2.71 0.24
N LEU A 30 -15.01 3.44 0.65
CA LEU A 30 -15.15 4.68 1.43
C LEU A 30 -15.65 5.84 0.57
N TYR A 31 -15.22 5.94 -0.69
CA TYR A 31 -15.74 6.94 -1.63
C TYR A 31 -17.21 6.75 -1.98
N ASP A 32 -17.74 5.52 -1.85
CA ASP A 32 -19.16 5.22 -2.06
C ASP A 32 -20.04 5.56 -0.84
N LYS A 33 -19.44 5.94 0.30
CA LYS A 33 -20.17 6.36 1.51
C LYS A 33 -20.53 7.84 1.48
N GLU A 34 -21.39 8.23 2.41
CA GLU A 34 -21.75 9.64 2.58
C GLU A 34 -20.53 10.47 3.02
N ASP A 35 -20.32 11.59 2.34
CA ASP A 35 -19.21 12.51 2.60
C ASP A 35 -19.23 12.98 4.05
N SER A 36 -18.17 12.68 4.80
CA SER A 36 -17.96 13.20 6.15
C SER A 36 -16.47 13.35 6.45
N ASP A 37 -16.13 14.22 7.40
CA ASP A 37 -14.74 14.45 7.82
C ASP A 37 -14.06 13.15 8.28
N GLU A 38 -14.82 12.25 8.91
CA GLU A 38 -14.34 10.92 9.34
C GLU A 38 -14.01 10.01 8.15
N ILE A 39 -14.82 10.05 7.09
CA ILE A 39 -14.56 9.29 5.85
C ILE A 39 -13.32 9.85 5.15
N PHE A 40 -13.16 11.18 5.11
CA PHE A 40 -11.97 11.79 4.52
C PHE A 40 -10.69 11.42 5.27
N GLU A 41 -10.71 11.41 6.61
CA GLU A 41 -9.56 11.00 7.42
C GLU A 41 -9.20 9.53 7.17
N GLN A 42 -10.20 8.63 7.09
CA GLN A 42 -9.97 7.21 6.75
C GLN A 42 -9.39 7.03 5.34
N ILE A 43 -9.89 7.78 4.35
CA ILE A 43 -9.36 7.75 2.99
C ILE A 43 -7.91 8.23 2.98
N GLU A 44 -7.57 9.30 3.70
CA GLU A 44 -6.21 9.82 3.77
C GLU A 44 -5.25 8.79 4.39
N GLU A 45 -5.64 8.18 5.52
CA GLU A 45 -4.85 7.16 6.20
C GLU A 45 -4.60 5.95 5.30
N LYS A 46 -5.66 5.41 4.69
CA LYS A 46 -5.54 4.27 3.76
C LYS A 46 -4.72 4.60 2.53
N THR A 47 -4.87 5.81 1.98
CA THR A 47 -4.06 6.27 0.83
C THR A 47 -2.58 6.36 1.20
N ARG A 48 -2.27 6.83 2.41
CA ARG A 48 -0.89 6.86 2.91
C ARG A 48 -0.31 5.46 3.01
N PHE A 49 -1.07 4.52 3.59
CA PHE A 49 -0.65 3.13 3.74
C PHE A 49 -0.50 2.43 2.38
N PHE A 50 -1.42 2.64 1.44
CA PHE A 50 -1.30 2.14 0.06
C PHE A 50 0.00 2.59 -0.62
N ASN A 51 0.38 3.86 -0.45
CA ASN A 51 1.62 4.39 -1.01
C ASN A 51 2.87 3.77 -0.36
N GLU A 52 2.84 3.49 0.94
CA GLU A 52 3.91 2.79 1.66
C GLU A 52 4.09 1.36 1.10
N VAL A 53 3.01 0.59 0.95
CA VAL A 53 3.04 -0.75 0.35
C VAL A 53 3.61 -0.72 -1.06
N LYS A 54 3.18 0.23 -1.90
CA LYS A 54 3.73 0.37 -3.26
C LYS A 54 5.20 0.77 -3.28
N ALA A 55 5.68 1.55 -2.32
CA ALA A 55 7.08 1.88 -2.20
C ALA A 55 7.92 0.63 -1.90
N ILE A 56 7.47 -0.21 -0.96
CA ILE A 56 8.13 -1.47 -0.62
C ILE A 56 8.17 -2.43 -1.82
N ILE A 57 7.05 -2.61 -2.53
CA ILE A 57 7.03 -3.44 -3.76
C ILE A 57 8.07 -2.94 -4.77
N ARG A 58 8.17 -1.62 -4.96
CA ARG A 58 9.13 -1.02 -5.89
C ARG A 58 10.58 -1.23 -5.42
N GLU A 59 10.84 -1.16 -4.12
CA GLU A 59 12.17 -1.43 -3.56
C GLU A 59 12.57 -2.90 -3.76
N LEU A 60 11.67 -3.84 -3.48
CA LEU A 60 11.87 -5.27 -3.73
C LEU A 60 12.11 -5.57 -5.21
N HIS A 61 11.36 -4.93 -6.11
CA HIS A 61 11.57 -5.02 -7.56
C HIS A 61 12.87 -4.34 -8.03
N SER A 62 13.39 -3.36 -7.28
CA SER A 62 14.64 -2.66 -7.61
C SER A 62 15.88 -3.44 -7.18
N ASP A 63 15.75 -4.35 -6.21
CA ASP A 63 16.81 -5.27 -5.79
C ASP A 63 16.96 -6.48 -6.74
N GLU A 64 15.93 -6.76 -7.56
CA GLU A 64 16.14 -7.48 -8.82
C GLU A 64 17.00 -6.62 -9.73
N ARG A 65 18.32 -6.91 -9.73
CA ARG A 65 19.34 -6.29 -10.59
C ARG A 65 18.79 -6.01 -11.99
N TYR A 66 18.32 -4.80 -12.22
CA TYR A 66 18.16 -4.29 -13.57
C TYR A 66 19.57 -3.95 -14.06
N PRO A 67 20.17 -4.69 -15.03
CA PRO A 67 21.33 -4.16 -15.70
C PRO A 67 20.82 -2.90 -16.41
N ARG A 68 21.19 -1.73 -15.90
CA ARG A 68 21.09 -0.50 -16.68
C ARG A 68 21.94 -0.75 -17.92
N GLY A 69 21.28 -1.10 -19.02
CA GLY A 69 21.89 -1.37 -20.30
C GLY A 69 22.82 -0.23 -20.68
N GLY A 70 23.98 -0.60 -21.23
CA GLY A 70 25.01 0.32 -21.71
C GLY A 70 24.67 1.00 -23.03
#